data_AF-A0A975ZJL7-F1
#
_entry.id   AF-A0A975ZJL7-F1
#
_cell.length_a   1.000
_cell.length_b   1.000
_cell.length_c   1.000
_cell.angle_alpha   90.00
_cell.angle_beta   90.00
_cell.angle_gamma   90.00
#
_symmetry.space_group_name_H-M   'P 1'
#
loop_
_entity.id
_entity.type
_entity.pdbx_description
1 polymer ?
#
loop_
_entity_poly.entity_id
_entity_poly.type
_entity_poly.pdbx_seq_one_letter_code
_entity_poly.pdbx_strand_id
1 'polypeptide(L)'
;MHKVFVNIGLSLDGYMAPEGMTMGKPEHKNWGARWGALMGWLIKQQSFRDNLKLGPGGETGPVNDLVRGTMERIGASITGKRMFDQGEVAWPEEAPFHTPVYVLTHQRREPWVRPGGTTFHFITDGPQRALGGCRT
;
A
#
# COMPACT_ATOMS: atom_id res chain seq x y z
N MET A 1 -17.25 6.61 -15.59
CA MET A 1 -15.98 7.36 -15.43
C MET A 1 -15.34 6.91 -14.12
N HIS A 2 -14.13 6.33 -14.17
CA HIS A 2 -13.44 5.86 -12.95
C HIS A 2 -13.05 7.04 -12.05
N LYS A 3 -13.13 6.85 -10.72
CA LYS A 3 -12.76 7.86 -9.73
C LYS A 3 -11.30 7.67 -9.33
N VAL A 4 -10.52 8.74 -9.39
CA VAL A 4 -9.20 8.80 -8.75
C VAL A 4 -9.43 9.22 -7.30
N PHE A 5 -8.91 8.46 -6.34
CA PHE A 5 -9.08 8.74 -4.92
C PHE A 5 -7.80 8.44 -4.14
N VAL A 6 -7.71 9.01 -2.93
CA VAL A 6 -6.63 8.78 -1.97
C VAL A 6 -7.27 8.28 -0.68
N ASN A 7 -6.70 7.22 -0.10
CA ASN A 7 -7.07 6.71 1.23
C ASN A 7 -5.77 6.40 1.98
N ILE A 8 -5.53 7.10 3.09
CA ILE A 8 -4.27 7.09 3.83
C ILE A 8 -4.51 7.18 5.33
N GLY A 9 -3.60 6.60 6.13
CA GLY A 9 -3.46 6.93 7.54
C GLY A 9 -2.62 8.19 7.70
N LEU A 10 -3.06 9.12 8.55
CA LEU A 10 -2.36 10.37 8.82
C LEU A 10 -2.30 10.60 10.33
N SER A 11 -1.13 10.97 10.84
CA SER A 11 -1.01 11.44 12.22
C SER A 11 -1.70 12.78 12.40
N LEU A 12 -2.01 13.14 13.64
CA LEU A 12 -2.71 14.39 13.97
C LEU A 12 -1.92 15.64 13.52
N ASP A 13 -0.60 15.58 13.53
CA ASP A 13 0.32 16.62 13.08
C ASP A 13 0.64 16.55 11.57
N GLY A 14 -0.07 15.71 10.80
CA GLY A 14 -0.05 15.74 9.35
C GLY A 14 1.02 14.88 8.66
N TYR A 15 1.53 13.84 9.32
CA TYR A 15 2.56 12.95 8.77
C TYR A 15 1.99 11.56 8.41
N MET A 16 2.41 11.05 7.26
CA MET A 16 2.07 9.70 6.79
C MET A 16 3.08 8.63 7.21
N ALA A 17 4.26 9.05 7.69
CA ALA A 17 5.31 8.16 8.15
C ALA A 17 6.12 8.86 9.26
N PRO A 18 6.51 8.13 10.32
CA PRO A 18 7.32 8.70 11.38
C PRO A 18 8.77 8.94 10.92
N GLU A 19 9.43 9.88 11.58
CA GLU A 19 10.87 10.09 11.39
C GLU A 19 11.66 8.78 11.60
N GLY A 20 12.61 8.50 10.71
CA GLY A 20 13.43 7.29 10.77
C GLY A 20 12.86 6.10 10.01
N MET A 21 11.60 6.13 9.54
CA MET A 21 11.05 5.11 8.66
C MET A 21 11.66 5.21 7.25
N THR A 22 12.87 4.69 7.12
CA THR A 22 13.69 4.72 5.91
C THR A 22 14.33 3.35 5.69
N MET A 23 14.84 3.09 4.47
CA MET A 23 15.51 1.82 4.16
C MET A 23 16.75 1.54 5.04
N GLY A 24 17.38 2.58 5.60
CA GLY A 24 18.52 2.44 6.51
C GLY A 24 18.13 2.04 7.95
N LYS A 25 16.84 1.92 8.25
CA LYS A 25 16.28 1.45 9.55
C LYS A 25 17.06 1.93 10.79
N PRO A 26 17.17 3.24 11.06
CA PRO A 26 17.78 3.76 12.29
C PRO A 26 16.94 3.37 13.52
N GLU A 27 17.22 2.21 14.11
CA GLU A 27 16.42 1.60 15.20
C GLU A 27 16.27 2.52 16.42
N HIS A 28 17.29 3.33 16.71
CA HIS A 28 17.27 4.32 17.80
C HIS A 28 16.15 5.36 17.69
N LYS A 29 15.50 5.52 16.53
CA LYS A 29 14.40 6.47 16.32
C LYS A 29 13.03 5.93 16.71
N ASN A 30 12.93 4.66 17.14
CA ASN A 30 11.67 4.02 17.56
C ASN A 30 10.51 4.20 16.54
N TRP A 31 10.84 4.21 15.25
CA TRP A 31 9.87 4.47 14.19
C TRP A 31 8.81 3.37 14.09
N GLY A 32 9.15 2.13 14.46
CA GLY A 32 8.25 0.98 14.43
C GLY A 32 7.05 1.14 15.37
N ALA A 33 7.26 1.63 16.59
CA ALA A 33 6.17 1.87 17.53
C ALA A 33 5.21 2.96 17.03
N ARG A 34 5.74 4.04 16.45
CA ARG A 34 4.93 5.14 15.88
C ARG A 34 4.14 4.69 14.65
N TRP A 35 4.77 3.90 13.78
CA TRP A 35 4.08 3.29 12.64
C TRP A 35 2.98 2.32 13.09
N GLY A 36 3.26 1.50 14.11
CA GLY A 36 2.28 0.61 14.73
C GLY A 36 1.10 1.37 15.33
N ALA A 37 1.33 2.51 15.98
CA ALA A 37 0.26 3.37 16.47
C ALA A 37 -0.60 3.94 15.33
N LEU A 38 0.01 4.34 14.21
CA LEU A 38 -0.70 4.87 13.04
C LEU A 38 -1.56 3.82 12.34
N MET A 39 -1.04 2.60 12.18
CA MET A 39 -1.69 1.52 11.42
C MET A 39 -2.45 0.51 12.29
N GLY A 40 -2.36 0.63 13.61
CA GLY A 40 -2.90 -0.34 14.56
C GLY A 40 -4.42 -0.54 14.45
N TRP A 41 -5.17 0.49 14.04
CA TRP A 41 -6.60 0.37 13.81
C TRP A 41 -6.91 -0.51 12.59
N LEU A 42 -6.11 -0.42 11.52
CA LEU A 42 -6.33 -1.16 10.27
C LEU A 42 -6.05 -2.65 10.44
N ILE A 43 -4.97 -2.98 11.18
CA ILE A 43 -4.58 -4.37 11.47
C ILE A 43 -5.65 -5.14 12.27
N LYS A 44 -6.54 -4.42 12.96
CA LYS A 44 -7.66 -5.03 13.69
C LYS A 44 -8.86 -5.39 12.81
N GLN A 45 -8.99 -4.84 11.60
CA GLN A 45 -10.16 -5.06 10.76
C GLN A 45 -10.08 -6.44 10.09
N GLN A 46 -11.13 -7.26 10.21
CA GLN A 46 -11.13 -8.63 9.68
C GLN A 46 -10.75 -8.68 8.19
N SER A 47 -11.34 -7.82 7.36
CA SER A 47 -11.08 -7.80 5.92
C SER A 47 -9.63 -7.48 5.57
N PHE A 48 -8.95 -6.64 6.37
CA PHE A 48 -7.51 -6.38 6.18
C PHE A 48 -6.67 -7.59 6.59
N ARG A 49 -7.04 -8.26 7.69
CA ARG A 49 -6.35 -9.46 8.18
C ARG A 49 -6.47 -10.62 7.21
N ASP A 50 -7.65 -10.82 6.63
CA ASP A 50 -7.91 -11.85 5.63
C ASP A 50 -7.06 -11.61 4.36
N ASN A 51 -7.04 -10.36 3.86
CA ASN A 51 -6.26 -9.97 2.68
C ASN A 51 -4.75 -10.22 2.85
N LEU A 52 -4.22 -10.02 4.06
CA LEU A 52 -2.80 -10.24 4.39
C LEU A 52 -2.51 -11.61 5.02
N LYS A 53 -3.51 -12.49 5.16
CA LYS A 53 -3.40 -13.80 5.80
C LYS A 53 -2.79 -13.73 7.22
N LEU A 54 -3.17 -12.71 8.01
CA LEU A 54 -2.66 -12.47 9.37
C LEU A 54 -3.31 -13.35 10.45
N GLY A 55 -4.09 -14.35 10.05
CA GLY A 55 -4.84 -15.25 10.93
C GLY A 55 -6.27 -14.77 11.22
N PRO A 56 -7.11 -15.64 11.83
CA PRO A 56 -8.53 -15.40 12.00
C PRO A 56 -8.84 -14.23 12.95
N GLY A 57 -10.11 -13.83 12.96
CA GLY A 57 -10.66 -12.79 13.84
C GLY A 57 -10.46 -11.37 13.31
N GLY A 58 -10.83 -10.40 14.15
CA GLY A 58 -10.82 -8.99 13.81
C GLY A 58 -12.18 -8.34 14.06
N GLU A 59 -12.21 -7.02 13.96
CA GLU A 59 -13.43 -6.21 14.04
C GLU A 59 -14.23 -6.35 12.74
N THR A 60 -15.55 -6.42 12.85
CA THR A 60 -16.49 -6.64 11.75
C THR A 60 -17.55 -5.55 11.62
N GLY A 61 -17.35 -4.44 12.32
CA GLY A 61 -18.27 -3.30 12.30
C GLY A 61 -18.15 -2.43 11.03
N PRO A 62 -18.78 -1.24 11.03
CA PRO A 62 -18.82 -0.35 9.88
C PRO A 62 -17.43 0.06 9.33
N VAL A 63 -16.41 0.13 10.18
CA VAL A 63 -15.03 0.42 9.77
C VAL A 63 -14.45 -0.73 8.94
N ASN A 64 -14.76 -1.96 9.30
CA ASN A 64 -14.35 -3.13 8.51
C ASN A 64 -15.03 -3.12 7.13
N ASP A 65 -16.32 -2.79 7.08
CA ASP A 65 -17.06 -2.66 5.82
C ASP A 65 -16.46 -1.57 4.92
N LEU A 66 -16.03 -0.44 5.51
CA LEU A 66 -15.31 0.62 4.80
C LEU A 66 -13.98 0.14 4.23
N VAL A 67 -13.20 -0.63 4.99
CA VAL A 67 -11.93 -1.20 4.53
C VAL A 67 -12.16 -2.17 3.38
N ARG A 68 -13.12 -3.09 3.52
CA ARG A 68 -13.52 -4.03 2.46
C ARG A 68 -13.93 -3.30 1.19
N GLY A 69 -14.87 -2.36 1.31
CA GLY A 69 -15.36 -1.59 0.16
C GLY A 69 -14.29 -0.71 -0.48
N THR A 70 -13.26 -0.29 0.27
CA THR A 70 -12.09 0.42 -0.26
C THR A 70 -11.20 -0.51 -1.09
N MET A 71 -10.96 -1.75 -0.62
CA MET A 71 -10.15 -2.72 -1.35
C MET A 71 -10.85 -3.19 -2.64
N GLU A 72 -12.14 -3.55 -2.55
CA GLU A 72 -12.93 -4.07 -3.68
C GLU A 72 -13.08 -3.08 -4.83
N ARG A 73 -13.05 -1.77 -4.55
CA ARG A 73 -13.20 -0.73 -5.58
C ARG A 73 -11.90 -0.31 -6.25
N ILE A 74 -10.74 -0.82 -5.82
CA ILE A 74 -9.45 -0.53 -6.44
C ILE A 74 -9.31 -1.44 -7.66
N GLY A 75 -9.26 -0.84 -8.86
CA GLY A 75 -8.93 -1.56 -10.09
C GLY A 75 -7.46 -1.48 -10.49
N ALA A 76 -6.76 -0.44 -10.02
CA ALA A 76 -5.33 -0.23 -10.20
C ALA A 76 -4.82 0.75 -9.14
N SER A 77 -3.54 0.64 -8.78
CA SER A 77 -2.88 1.52 -7.81
C SER A 77 -1.72 2.29 -8.44
N ILE A 78 -1.47 3.52 -7.97
CA ILE A 78 -0.24 4.27 -8.28
C ILE A 78 0.51 4.48 -6.98
N THR A 79 1.82 4.20 -6.97
CA THR A 79 2.67 4.37 -5.80
C THR A 79 4.01 5.00 -6.15
N GLY A 80 4.68 5.57 -5.16
CA GLY A 80 6.04 6.09 -5.31
C GLY A 80 7.10 5.03 -4.99
N LYS A 81 8.32 5.24 -5.52
CA LYS A 81 9.46 4.32 -5.32
C LYS A 81 9.76 3.98 -3.86
N ARG A 82 9.63 4.92 -2.92
CA ARG A 82 9.93 4.64 -1.49
C ARG A 82 8.93 3.71 -0.81
N MET A 83 7.66 3.77 -1.18
CA MET A 83 6.65 2.83 -0.68
C MET A 83 6.91 1.45 -1.29
N PHE A 84 7.22 1.41 -2.60
CA PHE A 84 7.62 0.18 -3.26
C PHE A 84 8.86 -0.46 -2.63
N ASP A 85 9.95 0.29 -2.40
CA ASP A 85 11.20 -0.27 -1.86
C ASP A 85 11.01 -0.90 -0.46
N GLN A 86 10.17 -0.29 0.39
CA GLN A 86 9.82 -0.87 1.69
C GLN A 86 8.96 -2.13 1.54
N GLY A 87 7.98 -2.06 0.65
CA GLY A 87 7.09 -3.17 0.36
C GLY A 87 7.77 -4.36 -0.31
N GLU A 88 8.74 -4.11 -1.19
CA GLU A 88 9.55 -5.15 -1.83
C GLU A 88 10.29 -6.02 -0.79
N VAL A 89 10.66 -5.43 0.35
CA VAL A 89 11.30 -6.14 1.47
C VAL A 89 10.28 -6.80 2.41
N ALA A 90 9.11 -6.19 2.61
CA ALA A 90 8.21 -6.52 3.71
C ALA A 90 6.89 -7.21 3.31
N TRP A 91 6.43 -7.05 2.07
CA TRP A 91 5.20 -7.70 1.61
C TRP A 91 5.39 -9.21 1.46
N PRO A 92 4.34 -10.00 1.72
CA PRO A 92 4.37 -11.44 1.44
C PRO A 92 4.54 -11.72 -0.06
N GLU A 93 4.74 -12.99 -0.41
CA GLU A 93 4.97 -13.37 -1.79
C GLU A 93 3.80 -12.93 -2.70
N GLU A 94 2.59 -13.24 -2.25
CA GLU A 94 1.34 -12.73 -2.80
C GLU A 94 1.12 -11.30 -2.29
N ALA A 95 1.51 -10.31 -3.09
CA ALA A 95 1.44 -8.90 -2.70
C ALA A 95 -0.03 -8.43 -2.52
N PRO A 96 -0.33 -7.61 -1.49
CA PRO A 96 -1.69 -7.34 -1.01
C PRO A 96 -2.47 -6.30 -1.85
N PHE A 97 -2.22 -6.24 -3.15
CA PHE A 97 -2.87 -5.30 -4.08
C PHE A 97 -3.88 -5.97 -5.01
N HIS A 98 -3.63 -7.22 -5.41
CA HIS A 98 -4.44 -8.04 -6.31
C HIS A 98 -4.87 -7.33 -7.62
N THR A 99 -4.08 -6.33 -8.03
CA THR A 99 -4.35 -5.44 -9.16
C THR A 99 -3.04 -4.95 -9.77
N PRO A 100 -3.05 -4.35 -10.99
CA PRO A 100 -1.89 -3.64 -11.52
C PRO A 100 -1.47 -2.47 -10.61
N VAL A 101 -0.18 -2.37 -10.33
CA VAL A 101 0.42 -1.30 -9.53
C VAL A 101 1.45 -0.55 -10.36
N TYR A 102 1.27 0.76 -10.52
CA TYR A 102 2.16 1.63 -11.28
C TYR A 102 3.10 2.39 -10.34
N VAL A 103 4.38 2.01 -10.35
CA VAL A 103 5.43 2.57 -9.49
C VAL A 103 6.10 3.73 -10.22
N LEU A 104 5.92 4.95 -9.73
CA LEU A 104 6.63 6.13 -10.22
C LEU A 104 8.08 6.11 -9.72
N THR A 105 9.01 6.04 -10.65
CA THR A 105 10.45 5.96 -10.37
C THR A 105 11.28 6.41 -11.56
N HIS A 106 12.52 6.84 -11.31
CA HIS A 106 13.50 7.10 -12.38
C HIS A 106 14.21 5.82 -12.83
N GLN A 107 14.09 4.72 -12.08
CA GLN A 107 14.75 3.46 -12.38
C GLN A 107 13.98 2.70 -13.47
N ARG A 108 14.62 2.43 -14.60
CA ARG A 108 14.10 1.49 -15.60
C ARG A 108 14.22 0.07 -15.04
N ARG A 109 13.11 -0.65 -15.00
CA ARG A 109 13.01 -2.01 -14.48
C ARG A 109 11.86 -2.73 -15.18
N GLU A 110 12.07 -4.00 -15.49
CA GLU A 110 11.03 -4.87 -16.06
C GLU A 110 9.86 -5.06 -15.09
N PRO A 111 8.62 -5.27 -15.57
CA PRO A 111 7.49 -5.54 -14.71
C PRO A 111 7.74 -6.70 -13.74
N TRP A 112 7.34 -6.52 -12.48
CA TRP A 112 7.50 -7.55 -11.46
C TRP A 112 6.15 -8.21 -11.15
N VAL A 113 5.97 -9.43 -11.65
CA VAL A 113 4.76 -10.23 -11.46
C VAL A 113 4.81 -10.94 -10.11
N ARG A 114 3.70 -10.89 -9.38
CA ARG A 114 3.50 -11.62 -8.12
C ARG A 114 2.33 -12.59 -8.25
N PRO A 115 2.31 -13.68 -7.45
CA PRO A 115 1.09 -14.47 -7.25
C PRO A 115 -0.09 -13.60 -6.82
N GLY A 116 -1.31 -14.08 -7.08
CA GLY A 116 -2.54 -13.40 -6.64
C GLY A 116 -2.95 -12.16 -7.45
N GLY A 117 -2.39 -11.97 -8.65
CA GLY A 117 -2.86 -10.96 -9.62
C GLY A 117 -2.20 -9.58 -9.52
N THR A 118 -1.21 -9.40 -8.66
CA THR A 118 -0.44 -8.14 -8.59
C THR A 118 0.69 -8.13 -9.61
N THR A 119 0.75 -7.10 -10.46
CA THR A 119 1.92 -6.80 -11.30
C THR A 119 2.38 -5.37 -11.06
N PHE A 120 3.65 -5.19 -10.73
CA PHE A 120 4.26 -3.86 -10.59
C PHE A 120 4.85 -3.40 -11.93
N HIS A 121 4.38 -2.28 -12.43
CA HIS A 121 4.87 -1.61 -13.64
C HIS A 121 5.69 -0.37 -13.26
N PHE A 122 6.93 -0.25 -13.72
CA PHE A 122 7.84 0.85 -13.36
C PHE A 122 7.76 1.97 -14.39
N ILE A 123 7.21 3.12 -14.00
CA ILE A 123 6.89 4.24 -14.89
C ILE A 123 7.90 5.38 -14.68
N THR A 124 8.65 5.70 -15.74
CA THR A 124 9.66 6.77 -15.77
C THR A 124 9.13 8.10 -16.31
N ASP A 125 7.99 8.11 -16.97
CA ASP A 125 7.51 9.26 -17.76
C ASP A 125 6.47 10.11 -17.00
N GLY A 126 6.48 10.03 -15.66
CA GLY A 126 5.66 10.87 -14.80
C GLY A 126 4.24 10.37 -14.50
N PRO A 127 3.50 11.08 -13.61
CA PRO A 127 2.24 10.62 -13.04
C PRO A 127 1.09 10.55 -14.05
N GLN A 128 1.08 11.40 -15.08
CA GLN A 128 0.06 11.37 -16.13
C GLN A 128 0.15 10.07 -16.95
N ARG A 129 1.37 9.59 -17.24
CA ARG A 129 1.57 8.31 -17.93
C ARG A 129 1.10 7.14 -17.07
N ALA A 130 1.43 7.15 -15.77
CA ALA A 130 0.96 6.14 -14.82
C ALA A 130 -0.58 6.11 -14.76
N LEU A 131 -1.21 7.29 -14.65
CA LEU A 131 -2.67 7.40 -14.64
C LEU A 131 -3.32 6.93 -15.96
N GLY A 132 -2.66 7.14 -17.10
CA GLY A 132 -3.11 6.61 -18.38
C GLY A 132 -3.19 5.09 -18.40
N GLY A 133 -2.21 4.40 -17.81
CA GLY A 133 -2.20 2.94 -17.66
C GLY A 133 -3.30 2.41 -16.73
N CYS A 134 -3.78 3.20 -15.77
CA CYS A 134 -4.89 2.79 -14.89
C CYS A 134 -6.28 2.86 -15.54
N ARG A 135 -6.40 3.39 -16.76
CA ARG A 135 -7.70 3.69 -17.41
C ARG A 135 -8.03 2.76 -18.57
N THR A 136 -7.18 1.79 -18.85
CA THR A 136 -7.39 0.72 -19.84
C THR A 136 -8.10 -0.45 -19.20
#